data_AF-A0A3R8T4K4-F1
#
_entry.id   AF-A0A3R8T4K4-F1
#
_cell.length_a   1.000
_cell.length_b   1.000
_cell.length_c   1.000
_cell.angle_alpha   90.00
_cell.angle_beta   90.00
_cell.angle_gamma   90.00
#
_symmetry.space_group_name_H-M   'P 1'
#
loop_
_entity.id
_entity.type
_entity.pdbx_description
1 polymer ?
#
loop_
_entity_poly.entity_id
_entity_poly.type
_entity_poly.pdbx_seq_one_letter_code
_entity_poly.pdbx_strand_id
1 'polypeptide(L)'
;MARTEASPMNQQSAKSPEHSPMESPLHAWAQGLESQLQAASSSLEHWRRIGCTGRAGVVSQAAHLLRGQAEGFAQLIVLERETLMAQAHEEVMLSVHTLDDHAMHAERMQALQSLPGALGKAWAEQAPMGVLVGVAAPCAVLPLYQLARFCGPSLMAGCAVMVLHVGSPPPSAIAFEWLLRQAGSKPGVYTNLELSREQAGRLTQDPRVTRIVQLHGLESDLFSRASAARPW
;
A
#
# COMPACT_ATOMS: atom_id res chain seq x y z
N MET A 1 14.66 -76.47 -24.69
CA MET A 1 13.41 -75.70 -24.54
C MET A 1 13.52 -74.84 -23.29
N ALA A 2 13.67 -73.52 -23.45
CA ALA A 2 13.18 -72.46 -22.57
C ALA A 2 13.82 -71.12 -23.01
N ARG A 3 13.02 -70.27 -23.65
CA ARG A 3 13.27 -68.83 -23.84
C ARG A 3 12.88 -68.11 -22.55
N THR A 4 13.64 -67.09 -22.13
CA THR A 4 13.20 -65.87 -21.39
C THR A 4 14.45 -65.20 -20.79
N GLU A 5 14.60 -63.89 -20.66
CA GLU A 5 14.06 -62.67 -21.25
C GLU A 5 14.98 -61.57 -20.70
N ALA A 6 15.33 -60.57 -21.51
CA ALA A 6 16.11 -59.42 -21.07
C ALA A 6 15.29 -58.64 -20.02
N SER A 7 15.85 -58.44 -18.82
CA SER A 7 15.24 -57.60 -17.80
C SER A 7 15.32 -56.12 -18.23
N PRO A 8 14.21 -55.39 -18.28
CA PRO A 8 14.21 -53.98 -18.61
C PRO A 8 14.62 -53.14 -17.39
N MET A 9 15.40 -52.12 -17.70
CA MET A 9 15.79 -51.02 -16.82
C MET A 9 14.54 -50.38 -16.21
N ASN A 10 14.32 -50.60 -14.91
CA ASN A 10 13.19 -50.05 -14.17
C ASN A 10 13.39 -48.53 -13.99
N GLN A 11 12.63 -47.74 -14.76
CA GLN A 11 12.46 -46.31 -14.50
C GLN A 11 11.61 -46.14 -13.24
N GLN A 12 12.26 -46.08 -12.07
CA GLN A 12 11.62 -45.58 -10.87
C GLN A 12 11.74 -44.05 -10.85
N SER A 13 10.74 -43.41 -11.45
CA SER A 13 10.45 -42.00 -11.24
C SER A 13 10.30 -41.75 -9.74
N ALA A 14 11.25 -41.00 -9.18
CA ALA A 14 11.15 -40.46 -7.83
C ALA A 14 9.91 -39.56 -7.77
N LYS A 15 8.83 -40.04 -7.16
CA LYS A 15 7.71 -39.21 -6.77
C LYS A 15 8.20 -38.27 -5.66
N SER A 16 8.42 -37.01 -6.01
CA SER A 16 8.58 -35.94 -5.04
C SER A 16 7.36 -35.91 -4.10
N PRO A 17 7.54 -35.67 -2.79
CA PRO A 17 6.45 -35.69 -1.84
C PRO A 17 5.44 -34.59 -2.19
N GLU A 18 4.19 -35.01 -2.35
CA GLU A 18 3.01 -34.16 -2.51
C GLU A 18 3.07 -33.04 -1.47
N HIS A 19 3.42 -31.84 -1.90
CA HIS A 19 3.20 -30.65 -1.12
C HIS A 19 1.69 -30.47 -1.06
N SER A 20 1.10 -30.83 0.08
CA SER A 20 -0.23 -30.33 0.46
C SER A 20 -0.25 -28.83 0.17
N PRO A 21 -1.28 -28.29 -0.51
CA PRO A 21 -1.34 -26.87 -0.76
C PRO A 21 -1.46 -26.19 0.61
N MET A 22 -0.34 -25.71 1.13
CA MET A 22 -0.37 -24.60 2.08
C MET A 22 -1.14 -23.51 1.34
N GLU A 23 -2.35 -23.24 1.79
CA GLU A 23 -3.10 -22.08 1.35
C GLU A 23 -2.19 -20.87 1.55
N SER A 24 -1.63 -20.38 0.44
CA SER A 24 -0.75 -19.23 0.47
C SER A 24 -1.58 -18.05 0.99
N PRO A 25 -1.08 -17.24 1.95
CA PRO A 25 -1.76 -16.04 2.45
C PRO A 25 -2.17 -15.06 1.34
N LEU A 26 -1.61 -15.25 0.14
CA LEU A 26 -1.85 -14.52 -1.09
C LEU A 26 -3.32 -14.51 -1.59
N HIS A 27 -4.19 -15.41 -1.13
CA HIS A 27 -5.59 -15.49 -1.63
C HIS A 27 -6.65 -14.90 -0.69
N ALA A 28 -6.27 -14.35 0.46
CA ALA A 28 -7.23 -13.86 1.47
C ALA A 28 -7.85 -12.47 1.16
N TRP A 29 -7.52 -11.85 0.02
CA TRP A 29 -7.85 -10.45 -0.27
C TRP A 29 -9.02 -10.21 -1.22
N ALA A 30 -9.73 -11.27 -1.63
CA ALA A 30 -10.97 -11.16 -2.41
C ALA A 30 -12.15 -10.65 -1.55
N GLN A 31 -11.93 -9.62 -0.73
CA GLN A 31 -13.00 -8.84 -0.12
C GLN A 31 -13.61 -7.95 -1.20
N GLY A 32 -14.94 -7.97 -1.33
CA GLY A 32 -15.61 -7.13 -2.31
C GLY A 32 -15.39 -5.64 -2.02
N LEU A 33 -15.26 -4.82 -3.07
CA LEU A 33 -15.06 -3.36 -3.01
C LEU A 33 -15.85 -2.65 -1.90
N GLU A 34 -17.12 -3.02 -1.71
CA GLU A 34 -17.99 -2.43 -0.68
C GLU A 34 -17.46 -2.64 0.74
N SER A 35 -17.00 -3.85 1.05
CA SER A 35 -16.45 -4.17 2.37
C SER A 35 -15.15 -3.42 2.66
N GLN A 36 -14.30 -3.24 1.64
CA GLN A 36 -13.06 -2.47 1.76
C GLN A 36 -13.35 -0.97 1.95
N LEU A 37 -14.32 -0.43 1.21
CA LEU A 37 -14.78 0.96 1.38
C LEU A 37 -15.39 1.20 2.76
N GLN A 38 -16.19 0.25 3.26
CA GLN A 38 -16.76 0.32 4.59
C GLN A 38 -15.70 0.24 5.68
N ALA A 39 -14.69 -0.63 5.52
CA ALA A 39 -13.55 -0.71 6.43
C ALA A 39 -12.76 0.60 6.43
N ALA A 40 -12.45 1.16 5.26
CA ALA A 40 -11.75 2.44 5.15
C ALA A 40 -12.54 3.57 5.84
N SER A 41 -13.83 3.69 5.52
CA SER A 41 -14.71 4.73 6.09
C SER A 41 -14.85 4.61 7.61
N SER A 42 -15.06 3.41 8.14
CA SER A 42 -15.20 3.19 9.59
C SER A 42 -13.89 3.37 10.36
N SER A 43 -12.74 3.11 9.71
CA SER A 43 -11.42 3.32 10.33
C SER A 43 -11.08 4.79 10.53
N LEU A 44 -11.62 5.70 9.71
CA LEU A 44 -11.31 7.13 9.75
C LEU A 44 -11.58 7.75 11.11
N GLU A 45 -12.71 7.44 11.72
CA GLU A 45 -13.09 8.05 13.00
C GLU A 45 -12.09 7.64 14.09
N HIS A 46 -11.70 6.37 14.12
CA HIS A 46 -10.67 5.90 15.03
C HIS A 46 -9.30 6.54 14.73
N TRP A 47 -8.91 6.59 13.46
CA TRP A 47 -7.62 7.15 13.04
C TRP A 47 -7.48 8.65 13.34
N ARG A 48 -8.59 9.38 13.26
CA ARG A 48 -8.68 10.77 13.70
C ARG A 48 -8.53 10.89 15.21
N ARG A 49 -9.21 10.05 15.99
CA ARG A 49 -9.22 10.10 17.47
C ARG A 49 -7.86 9.82 18.11
N ILE A 50 -7.00 8.98 17.53
CA ILE A 50 -5.68 8.70 18.10
C ILE A 50 -4.70 9.90 18.00
N GLY A 51 -5.07 10.96 17.27
CA GLY A 51 -4.30 12.21 17.20
C GLY A 51 -2.97 12.08 16.45
N CYS A 52 -2.27 13.21 16.28
CA CYS A 52 -1.00 13.23 15.54
C CYS A 52 0.05 12.32 16.20
N THR A 53 0.21 12.40 17.52
CA THR A 53 1.18 11.59 18.28
C THR A 53 0.92 10.09 18.16
N GLY A 54 -0.34 9.65 18.24
CA GLY A 54 -0.70 8.24 18.08
C GLY A 54 -0.42 7.73 16.65
N ARG A 55 -0.74 8.54 15.64
CA ARG A 55 -0.42 8.23 14.23
C ARG A 55 1.09 8.18 14.00
N ALA A 56 1.85 9.11 14.57
CA ALA A 56 3.30 9.13 14.49
C ALA A 56 3.93 7.86 15.10
N GLY A 57 3.37 7.38 16.22
CA GLY A 57 3.78 6.10 16.81
C GLY A 57 3.62 4.92 15.87
N VAL A 58 2.47 4.81 15.19
CA VAL A 58 2.23 3.74 14.20
C VAL A 58 3.14 3.88 12.98
N VAL A 59 3.29 5.08 12.42
CA VAL A 59 4.12 5.31 11.22
C VAL A 59 5.61 5.11 11.51
N SER A 60 6.09 5.55 12.67
CA SER A 60 7.48 5.31 13.10
C SER A 60 7.72 3.83 13.41
N GLN A 61 6.77 3.13 14.02
CA GLN A 61 6.87 1.69 14.21
C GLN A 61 6.91 0.94 12.87
N ALA A 62 6.14 1.38 11.87
CA ALA A 62 6.21 0.82 10.52
C ALA A 62 7.60 1.04 9.90
N ALA A 63 8.19 2.23 10.02
CA ALA A 63 9.54 2.50 9.56
C ALA A 63 10.59 1.63 10.25
N HIS A 64 10.46 1.43 11.57
CA HIS A 64 11.31 0.54 12.35
C HIS A 64 11.23 -0.92 11.87
N LEU A 65 10.02 -1.44 11.69
CA LEU A 65 9.79 -2.79 11.17
C LEU A 65 10.34 -2.95 9.74
N LEU A 66 10.16 -1.93 8.90
CA LEU A 66 10.64 -1.96 7.51
C LEU A 66 12.17 -2.00 7.46
N ARG A 67 12.83 -1.23 8.32
CA ARG A 67 14.29 -1.27 8.48
C ARG A 67 14.77 -2.65 8.93
N GLY A 68 14.05 -3.29 9.86
CA GLY A 68 14.37 -4.64 10.33
C GLY A 68 14.15 -5.75 9.28
N GLN A 69 13.26 -5.51 8.32
CA GLN A 69 12.91 -6.44 7.24
C GLN A 69 13.51 -6.03 5.88
N ALA A 70 14.51 -5.13 5.89
CA ALA A 70 14.93 -4.44 4.67
C ALA A 70 15.43 -5.39 3.57
N GLU A 71 16.20 -6.42 3.96
CA GLU A 71 16.68 -7.47 3.06
C GLU A 71 15.51 -8.23 2.38
N GLY A 72 14.47 -8.58 3.14
CA GLY A 72 13.29 -9.26 2.61
C GLY A 72 12.53 -8.40 1.61
N PHE A 73 12.32 -7.12 1.92
CA PHE A 73 11.69 -6.18 0.98
C PHE A 73 12.55 -5.94 -0.26
N ALA A 74 13.88 -5.84 -0.13
CA ALA A 74 14.78 -5.68 -1.25
C ALA A 74 14.71 -6.89 -2.21
N GLN A 75 14.65 -8.11 -1.67
CA GLN A 75 14.45 -9.32 -2.47
C GLN A 75 13.11 -9.31 -3.24
N LEU A 76 12.02 -8.88 -2.61
CA LEU A 76 10.73 -8.73 -3.30
C LEU A 76 10.82 -7.72 -4.46
N ILE A 77 11.46 -6.58 -4.23
CA ILE A 77 11.63 -5.54 -5.27
C ILE A 77 12.49 -6.06 -6.43
N VAL A 78 13.56 -6.81 -6.15
CA VAL A 78 14.39 -7.44 -7.19
C VAL A 78 13.57 -8.43 -8.02
N LEU A 79 12.73 -9.24 -7.39
CA LEU A 79 11.85 -10.21 -8.07
C LEU A 79 10.78 -9.52 -8.93
N GLU A 80 10.29 -8.36 -8.50
CA GLU A 80 9.24 -7.61 -9.20
C GLU A 80 9.75 -6.89 -10.45
N ARG A 81 10.99 -6.39 -10.42
CA ARG A 81 11.47 -5.43 -11.43
C ARG A 81 12.86 -5.70 -12.00
N GLU A 82 13.45 -6.85 -11.68
CA GLU A 82 14.77 -7.27 -12.18
C GLU A 82 15.85 -6.20 -11.95
N THR A 83 15.79 -5.52 -10.81
CA THR A 83 16.77 -4.48 -10.43
C THR A 83 17.97 -5.08 -9.69
N LEU A 84 19.02 -4.28 -9.49
CA LEU A 84 20.16 -4.68 -8.67
C LEU A 84 19.78 -4.66 -7.19
N MET A 85 20.27 -5.65 -6.42
CA MET A 85 20.00 -5.72 -4.98
C MET A 85 20.38 -4.44 -4.23
N ALA A 86 21.51 -3.81 -4.61
CA ALA A 86 21.93 -2.54 -4.02
C ALA A 86 20.89 -1.42 -4.24
N GLN A 87 20.31 -1.33 -5.45
CA GLN A 87 19.29 -0.34 -5.78
C GLN A 87 17.97 -0.63 -5.05
N ALA A 88 17.59 -1.90 -4.93
CA ALA A 88 16.43 -2.31 -4.16
C ALA A 88 16.58 -1.96 -2.67
N HIS A 89 17.77 -2.17 -2.10
CA HIS A 89 18.05 -1.79 -0.72
C HIS A 89 18.00 -0.26 -0.53
N GLU A 90 18.53 0.52 -1.46
CA GLU A 90 18.40 1.98 -1.46
C GLU A 90 16.93 2.42 -1.47
N GLU A 91 16.09 1.81 -2.30
CA GLU A 91 14.65 2.08 -2.33
C GLU A 91 13.97 1.80 -0.97
N VAL A 92 14.31 0.68 -0.33
CA VAL A 92 13.79 0.36 1.00
C VAL A 92 14.20 1.42 2.01
N MET A 93 15.46 1.83 2.01
CA MET A 93 15.95 2.85 2.94
C MET A 93 15.34 4.23 2.68
N LEU A 94 15.09 4.59 1.42
CA LEU A 94 14.32 5.79 1.06
C LEU A 94 12.90 5.74 1.63
N SER A 95 12.25 4.57 1.55
CA SER A 95 10.92 4.34 2.10
C SER A 95 10.90 4.46 3.62
N VAL A 96 11.88 3.87 4.31
CA VAL A 96 12.08 4.00 5.76
C VAL A 96 12.24 5.46 6.16
N HIS A 97 13.17 6.17 5.51
CA HIS A 97 13.44 7.57 5.82
C HIS A 97 12.20 8.45 5.60
N THR A 98 11.44 8.19 4.52
CA THR A 98 10.21 8.93 4.23
C THR A 98 9.18 8.77 5.34
N LEU A 99 8.96 7.56 5.84
CA LEU A 99 8.00 7.31 6.92
C LEU A 99 8.47 7.95 8.24
N ASP A 100 9.75 7.77 8.60
CA ASP A 100 10.32 8.36 9.81
C ASP A 100 10.26 9.90 9.78
N ASP A 101 10.62 10.52 8.65
CA ASP A 101 10.60 11.98 8.52
C ASP A 101 9.18 12.55 8.66
N HIS A 102 8.18 11.88 8.09
CA HIS A 102 6.79 12.31 8.25
C HIS A 102 6.31 12.12 9.69
N ALA A 103 6.65 11.01 10.34
CA ALA A 103 6.29 10.78 11.74
C ALA A 103 6.95 11.82 12.68
N MET A 104 8.23 12.12 12.47
CA MET A 104 9.00 13.07 13.28
C MET A 104 8.53 14.51 13.11
N HIS A 105 8.18 14.92 11.89
CA HIS A 105 7.83 16.31 11.59
C HIS A 105 6.32 16.59 11.54
N ALA A 106 5.46 15.58 11.70
CA ALA A 106 4.01 15.75 11.52
C ALA A 106 3.40 16.84 12.41
N GLU A 107 3.80 16.95 13.67
CA GLU A 107 3.27 17.96 14.59
C GLU A 107 3.59 19.38 14.08
N ARG A 108 4.80 19.59 13.56
CA ARG A 108 5.19 20.86 12.95
C ARG A 108 4.43 21.12 11.64
N MET A 109 4.25 20.09 10.82
CA MET A 109 3.53 20.21 9.55
C MET A 109 2.03 20.49 9.72
N GLN A 110 1.44 20.07 10.84
CA GLN A 110 0.01 20.22 11.15
C GLN A 110 -0.28 21.36 12.14
N ALA A 111 0.74 22.11 12.55
CA ALA A 111 0.56 23.21 13.50
C ALA A 111 -0.35 24.31 12.93
N LEU A 112 -1.17 24.90 13.80
CA LEU A 112 -2.00 26.07 13.46
C LEU A 112 -1.11 27.21 12.95
N GLN A 113 -1.40 27.68 11.74
CA GLN A 113 -0.67 28.79 11.14
C GLN A 113 -1.44 30.09 11.36
N SER A 114 -0.85 31.04 12.08
CA SER A 114 -1.44 32.37 12.23
C SER A 114 -1.40 33.11 10.91
N LEU A 115 -2.54 33.65 10.49
CA LEU A 115 -2.65 34.48 9.30
C LEU A 115 -2.76 35.95 9.71
N PRO A 116 -2.12 36.87 8.97
CA PRO A 116 -2.31 38.30 9.20
C PRO A 116 -3.76 38.67 8.86
N GLY A 117 -4.53 39.08 9.87
CA GLY A 117 -5.92 39.48 9.72
C GLY A 117 -6.09 40.98 9.95
N ALA A 118 -6.71 41.69 9.00
CA ALA A 118 -7.01 43.12 9.14
C ALA A 118 -8.13 43.41 10.17
N LEU A 119 -8.94 42.40 10.52
CA LEU A 119 -10.14 42.52 11.35
C LEU A 119 -10.12 41.63 12.61
N GLY A 120 -9.01 40.96 12.92
CA GLY A 120 -8.91 40.06 14.07
C GLY A 120 -7.84 38.97 13.92
N LYS A 121 -7.80 38.03 14.87
CA LYS A 121 -6.92 36.86 14.80
C LYS A 121 -7.52 35.82 13.85
N ALA A 122 -6.73 35.35 12.89
CA ALA A 122 -7.10 34.30 11.95
C ALA A 122 -6.05 33.19 11.97
N TRP A 123 -6.49 31.94 11.77
CA TRP A 123 -5.61 30.78 11.72
C TRP A 123 -6.01 29.86 10.58
N ALA A 124 -5.03 29.16 10.01
CA ALA A 124 -5.24 28.02 9.12
C ALA A 124 -4.94 26.73 9.87
N GLU A 125 -5.87 25.77 9.77
CA GLU A 125 -5.74 24.41 10.31
C GLU A 125 -5.76 23.41 9.16
N GLN A 126 -4.96 22.35 9.28
CA GLN A 126 -4.95 21.24 8.33
C GLN A 126 -5.84 20.11 8.89
N ALA A 127 -6.96 19.84 8.23
CA ALA A 127 -7.89 18.79 8.62
C ALA A 127 -7.84 17.59 7.65
N PRO A 128 -8.00 16.35 8.15
CA PRO A 128 -8.02 15.15 7.32
C PRO A 128 -9.17 15.16 6.32
N MET A 129 -8.85 15.04 5.03
CA MET A 129 -9.84 15.05 3.94
C MET A 129 -10.81 13.85 3.99
N GLY A 130 -10.33 12.65 4.33
CA GLY A 130 -11.14 11.43 4.34
C GLY A 130 -10.41 10.23 3.72
N VAL A 131 -11.10 9.48 2.86
CA VAL A 131 -10.50 8.34 2.15
C VAL A 131 -9.80 8.84 0.89
N LEU A 132 -8.51 8.53 0.76
CA LEU A 132 -7.69 8.84 -0.40
C LEU A 132 -7.36 7.56 -1.17
N VAL A 133 -7.50 7.60 -2.49
CA VAL A 133 -7.13 6.49 -3.38
C VAL A 133 -5.89 6.87 -4.18
N GLY A 134 -4.83 6.09 -4.04
CA GLY A 134 -3.66 6.15 -4.91
C GLY A 134 -3.81 5.15 -6.05
N VAL A 135 -3.55 5.57 -7.29
CA VAL A 135 -3.49 4.65 -8.44
C VAL A 135 -2.02 4.37 -8.78
N ALA A 136 -1.59 3.13 -8.54
CA ALA A 136 -0.26 2.63 -8.81
C ALA A 136 -0.27 1.80 -10.11
N ALA A 137 0.66 2.09 -11.02
CA ALA A 137 0.85 1.28 -12.23
C ALA A 137 1.83 0.12 -11.98
N PRO A 138 1.75 -0.94 -12.79
CA PRO A 138 2.43 -2.20 -12.54
C PRO A 138 3.95 -2.10 -12.65
N CYS A 139 4.48 -1.13 -13.41
CA CYS A 139 5.92 -0.98 -13.66
C CYS A 139 6.55 0.21 -12.91
N ALA A 140 5.98 0.63 -11.77
CA ALA A 140 6.46 1.81 -11.04
C ALA A 140 7.97 1.70 -10.74
N VAL A 141 8.74 2.73 -11.07
CA VAL A 141 10.22 2.70 -11.00
C VAL A 141 10.74 2.61 -9.55
N LEU A 142 9.87 2.77 -8.55
CA LEU A 142 10.16 2.56 -7.14
C LEU A 142 8.86 2.13 -6.41
N PRO A 143 8.39 0.88 -6.54
CA PRO A 143 7.06 0.46 -6.08
C PRO A 143 6.84 0.73 -4.59
N LEU A 144 7.80 0.38 -3.73
CA LEU A 144 7.68 0.55 -2.28
C LEU A 144 7.77 2.03 -1.88
N TYR A 145 8.71 2.77 -2.47
CA TYR A 145 8.88 4.18 -2.17
C TYR A 145 7.66 5.01 -2.59
N GLN A 146 7.01 4.68 -3.71
CA GLN A 146 5.77 5.35 -4.10
C GLN A 146 4.65 5.16 -3.07
N LEU A 147 4.53 3.95 -2.51
CA LEU A 147 3.59 3.69 -1.41
C LEU A 147 3.98 4.50 -0.18
N ALA A 148 5.23 4.46 0.26
CA ALA A 148 5.69 5.19 1.44
C ALA A 148 5.49 6.71 1.28
N ARG A 149 5.80 7.28 0.10
CA ARG A 149 5.64 8.69 -0.22
C ARG A 149 4.18 9.14 -0.24
N PHE A 150 3.26 8.28 -0.65
CA PHE A 150 1.83 8.60 -0.61
C PHE A 150 1.25 8.38 0.78
N CYS A 151 1.63 7.29 1.45
CA CYS A 151 1.07 6.88 2.73
C CYS A 151 1.57 7.72 3.89
N GLY A 152 2.87 8.03 3.96
CA GLY A 152 3.47 8.82 5.04
C GLY A 152 2.69 10.11 5.34
N PRO A 153 2.58 11.06 4.40
CA PRO A 153 1.83 12.29 4.63
C PRO A 153 0.33 12.05 4.80
N SER A 154 -0.28 11.13 4.04
CA SER A 154 -1.72 10.88 4.09
C SER A 154 -2.16 10.30 5.43
N LEU A 155 -1.42 9.30 5.93
CA LEU A 155 -1.65 8.68 7.23
C LEU A 155 -1.40 9.70 8.33
N MET A 156 -0.30 10.46 8.27
CA MET A 156 -0.03 11.50 9.27
C MET A 156 -1.12 12.58 9.29
N ALA A 157 -1.66 12.98 8.13
CA ALA A 157 -2.77 13.92 8.04
C ALA A 157 -4.08 13.39 8.63
N GLY A 158 -4.19 12.07 8.88
CA GLY A 158 -5.39 11.43 9.43
C GLY A 158 -6.35 10.91 8.36
N CYS A 159 -5.89 10.74 7.12
CA CYS A 159 -6.64 10.11 6.05
C CYS A 159 -6.52 8.59 6.10
N ALA A 160 -7.54 7.89 5.61
CA ALA A 160 -7.44 6.47 5.27
C ALA A 160 -6.95 6.35 3.82
N VAL A 161 -6.05 5.41 3.58
CA VAL A 161 -5.37 5.26 2.29
C VAL A 161 -5.77 3.94 1.66
N MET A 162 -6.21 4.01 0.41
CA MET A 162 -6.44 2.84 -0.43
C MET A 162 -5.52 2.94 -1.64
N VAL A 163 -4.93 1.83 -2.07
CA VAL A 163 -4.07 1.83 -3.26
C VAL A 163 -4.60 0.85 -4.28
N LEU A 164 -5.10 1.39 -5.39
CA LEU A 164 -5.49 0.62 -6.57
C LEU A 164 -4.25 0.33 -7.41
N HIS A 165 -3.91 -0.95 -7.52
CA HIS A 165 -2.88 -1.43 -8.43
C HIS A 165 -3.53 -1.76 -9.77
N VAL A 166 -2.93 -1.32 -10.87
CA VAL A 166 -3.37 -1.75 -12.21
C VAL A 166 -2.94 -3.21 -12.38
N GLY A 167 -3.89 -4.14 -12.30
CA GLY A 167 -3.60 -5.58 -12.23
C GLY A 167 -3.63 -6.09 -10.79
N SER A 168 -2.84 -7.11 -10.48
CA SER A 168 -2.70 -7.61 -9.12
C SER A 168 -1.69 -6.78 -8.32
N PRO A 169 -1.90 -6.60 -7.00
CA PRO A 169 -0.92 -5.95 -6.13
C PRO A 169 0.42 -6.71 -6.15
N PRO A 170 1.57 -6.02 -6.27
CA PRO A 170 2.86 -6.67 -6.20
C PRO A 170 3.15 -7.19 -4.77
N PRO A 171 3.96 -8.25 -4.62
CA PRO A 171 4.35 -8.81 -3.31
C PRO A 171 4.85 -7.78 -2.29
N SER A 172 5.60 -6.76 -2.71
CA SER A 172 6.12 -5.67 -1.89
C SER A 172 5.00 -4.80 -1.33
N ALA A 173 3.96 -4.51 -2.11
CA ALA A 173 2.79 -3.77 -1.66
C ALA A 173 1.95 -4.57 -0.65
N ILE A 174 1.82 -5.87 -0.89
CA ILE A 174 1.17 -6.81 0.02
C ILE A 174 1.91 -6.85 1.36
N ALA A 175 3.24 -7.02 1.32
CA ALA A 175 4.09 -7.05 2.51
C ALA A 175 4.01 -5.71 3.25
N PHE A 176 3.93 -4.59 2.54
CA PHE A 176 3.77 -3.26 3.11
C PHE A 176 2.44 -3.09 3.88
N GLU A 177 1.33 -3.60 3.36
CA GLU A 177 0.06 -3.60 4.10
C GLU A 177 0.16 -4.42 5.39
N TRP A 178 0.77 -5.60 5.31
CA TRP A 178 0.94 -6.47 6.46
C TRP A 178 1.87 -5.83 7.51
N LEU A 179 2.89 -5.12 7.07
CA LEU A 179 3.80 -4.35 7.91
C LEU A 179 3.09 -3.21 8.65
N LEU A 180 2.20 -2.46 7.97
CA LEU A 180 1.40 -1.43 8.61
C LEU A 180 0.47 -2.00 9.67
N ARG A 181 -0.13 -3.18 9.42
CA ARG A 181 -0.97 -3.87 10.41
C ARG A 181 -0.16 -4.29 11.64
N GLN A 182 1.05 -4.82 11.47
CA GLN A 182 1.95 -5.14 12.58
C GLN A 182 2.39 -3.91 13.37
N ALA A 183 2.53 -2.76 12.69
CA ALA A 183 2.84 -1.50 13.35
C ALA A 183 1.69 -0.95 14.22
N GLY A 184 0.53 -1.62 14.24
CA GLY A 184 -0.65 -1.25 15.03
C GLY A 184 -1.74 -0.53 14.23
N SER A 185 -1.60 -0.44 12.90
CA SER A 185 -2.64 0.11 12.05
C SER A 185 -3.86 -0.81 12.02
N LYS A 186 -5.06 -0.25 12.21
CA LYS A 186 -6.31 -1.01 12.11
C LYS A 186 -6.64 -1.34 10.65
N PRO A 187 -7.37 -2.45 10.39
CA PRO A 187 -7.92 -2.72 9.08
C PRO A 187 -8.69 -1.52 8.51
N GLY A 188 -8.47 -1.20 7.24
CA GLY A 188 -9.08 -0.07 6.55
C GLY A 188 -8.26 1.22 6.52
N VAL A 189 -7.32 1.42 7.46
CA VAL A 189 -6.45 2.62 7.46
C VAL A 189 -5.51 2.64 6.27
N TYR A 190 -4.96 1.48 5.91
CA TYR A 190 -4.28 1.23 4.64
C TYR A 190 -4.83 -0.06 4.04
N THR A 191 -5.20 -0.03 2.75
CA THR A 191 -5.74 -1.21 2.04
C THR A 191 -5.22 -1.24 0.60
N ASN A 192 -4.60 -2.34 0.19
CA ASN A 192 -4.39 -2.60 -1.23
C ASN A 192 -5.69 -3.07 -1.88
N LEU A 193 -5.96 -2.55 -3.07
CA LEU A 193 -7.13 -2.84 -3.86
C LEU A 193 -6.73 -3.66 -5.10
N GLU A 194 -7.43 -4.76 -5.30
CA GLU A 194 -7.43 -5.53 -6.54
C GLU A 194 -8.85 -5.46 -7.10
N LEU A 195 -9.05 -4.66 -8.14
CA LEU A 195 -10.38 -4.36 -8.68
C LEU A 195 -10.47 -4.71 -10.16
N SER A 196 -11.63 -5.23 -10.56
CA SER A 196 -12.01 -5.27 -11.96
C SER A 196 -12.19 -3.85 -12.52
N ARG A 197 -12.17 -3.72 -13.86
CA ARG A 197 -12.43 -2.43 -14.53
C ARG A 197 -13.76 -1.81 -14.12
N GLU A 198 -14.80 -2.63 -13.94
CA GLU A 198 -16.12 -2.18 -13.50
C GLU A 198 -16.09 -1.66 -12.05
N GLN A 199 -15.44 -2.41 -11.16
CA GLN A 199 -15.28 -2.01 -9.76
C GLN A 199 -14.45 -0.72 -9.63
N ALA A 200 -13.40 -0.54 -10.43
CA ALA A 200 -12.65 0.71 -10.49
C ALA A 200 -13.54 1.89 -10.91
N GLY A 201 -14.45 1.69 -11.88
CA GLY A 201 -15.45 2.70 -12.25
C GLY A 201 -16.44 3.03 -11.14
N ARG A 202 -16.82 2.06 -10.31
CA ARG A 202 -17.65 2.29 -9.11
C ARG A 202 -16.88 3.05 -8.02
N LEU A 203 -15.61 2.71 -7.81
CA LEU A 203 -14.74 3.38 -6.84
C LEU A 203 -14.63 4.89 -7.12
N THR A 204 -14.52 5.29 -8.39
CA THR A 204 -14.40 6.72 -8.76
C THR A 204 -15.68 7.52 -8.54
N GLN A 205 -16.83 6.85 -8.52
CA GLN A 205 -18.14 7.44 -8.29
C GLN A 205 -18.56 7.38 -6.81
N ASP A 206 -17.84 6.64 -5.95
CA ASP A 206 -18.25 6.44 -4.57
C ASP A 206 -18.10 7.74 -3.74
N PRO A 207 -19.14 8.14 -2.99
CA PRO A 207 -19.11 9.39 -2.21
C PRO A 207 -18.13 9.34 -1.03
N ARG A 208 -17.73 8.15 -0.55
CA ARG A 208 -16.78 7.99 0.56
C ARG A 208 -15.35 8.30 0.12
N VAL A 209 -15.04 8.14 -1.16
CA VAL A 209 -13.72 8.46 -1.73
C VAL A 209 -13.64 9.97 -1.94
N THR A 210 -12.75 10.61 -1.20
CA THR A 210 -12.60 12.08 -1.23
C THR A 210 -11.73 12.54 -2.38
N ARG A 211 -10.64 11.80 -2.66
CA ARG A 211 -9.69 12.15 -3.73
C ARG A 211 -9.05 10.91 -4.32
N ILE A 212 -8.80 10.96 -5.62
CA ILE A 212 -8.04 9.96 -6.35
C ILE A 212 -6.80 10.65 -6.94
N VAL A 213 -5.63 10.05 -6.71
CA VAL A 213 -4.35 10.61 -7.12
C VAL A 213 -3.56 9.55 -7.85
N GLN A 214 -2.95 9.91 -8.97
CA GLN A 214 -2.02 9.03 -9.65
C GLN A 214 -0.65 9.11 -8.98
N LEU A 215 -0.07 7.97 -8.63
CA LEU A 215 1.21 7.94 -7.92
C LEU A 215 2.43 8.13 -8.85
N HIS A 216 2.22 8.00 -10.17
CA HIS A 216 3.24 8.09 -11.21
C HIS A 216 2.68 8.85 -12.43
N GLY A 217 3.54 9.53 -13.19
CA GLY A 217 3.13 10.42 -14.29
C GLY A 217 2.94 9.76 -15.66
N LEU A 218 2.75 8.44 -15.75
CA LEU A 218 2.48 7.79 -17.05
C LEU A 218 0.98 7.83 -17.28
N GLU A 219 0.50 8.41 -18.38
CA GLU A 219 -0.94 8.46 -18.67
C GLU A 219 -1.57 7.06 -18.57
N SER A 220 -2.44 6.87 -17.58
CA SER A 220 -3.30 5.69 -17.50
C SER A 220 -4.73 6.14 -17.76
N ASP A 221 -5.43 5.43 -18.64
CA ASP A 221 -6.79 5.75 -19.09
C ASP A 221 -7.85 5.68 -17.95
N LEU A 222 -7.47 5.10 -16.80
CA LEU A 222 -8.26 5.15 -15.57
C LEU A 222 -8.18 6.52 -14.89
N PHE A 223 -7.02 7.18 -14.92
CA PHE A 223 -6.82 8.50 -14.31
C PHE A 223 -7.46 9.62 -15.15
N SER A 224 -7.42 9.53 -16.48
CA SER A 224 -8.09 10.50 -17.37
C SER A 224 -9.57 10.67 -17.03
N ARG A 225 -10.24 9.58 -16.64
CA ARG A 225 -11.65 9.56 -16.25
C ARG A 225 -11.88 9.97 -14.80
N ALA A 226 -10.98 9.62 -13.89
CA ALA A 226 -11.07 9.99 -12.47
C ALA A 226 -10.86 11.50 -12.26
N SER A 227 -9.89 12.10 -12.97
CA SER A 227 -9.61 13.54 -12.90
C SER A 227 -10.73 14.38 -13.54
N ALA A 228 -11.38 13.87 -14.59
CA ALA A 228 -12.52 14.52 -15.22
C ALA A 228 -13.80 14.49 -14.37
N ALA A 229 -13.93 13.53 -13.44
CA ALA A 229 -15.18 13.32 -12.70
C ALA A 229 -15.41 14.29 -11.53
N ARG A 230 -14.39 15.01 -11.04
CA ARG A 230 -14.54 16.03 -9.99
C ARG A 230 -13.60 17.22 -10.23
N PRO A 231 -14.09 18.30 -10.87
CA PRO A 231 -13.39 19.57 -10.84
C PRO A 231 -13.34 20.11 -9.40
N TRP A 232 -12.31 20.89 -9.13
CA TRP A 232 -12.03 21.56 -7.85
C TRP A 232 -13.19 22.41 -7.35
#